data_AF-A0A951B4S2-F1
#
_entry.id   AF-A0A951B4S2-F1
#
_cell.length_a   1.000
_cell.length_b   1.000
_cell.length_c   1.000
_cell.angle_alpha   90.00
_cell.angle_beta   90.00
_cell.angle_gamma   90.00
#
_symmetry.space_group_name_H-M   'P 1'
#
loop_
_entity.id
_entity.type
_entity.pdbx_description
1 polymer ?
#
loop_
_entity_poly.entity_id
_entity_poly.type
_entity_poly.pdbx_seq_one_letter_code
_entity_poly.pdbx_strand_id
1 'polypeptide(L)' 'MPEPRLKRMNLNVEASLHDAFKATTAAQGKNMTDVLLEFIEQYVHKHLPQPLKKGRRG' A
#
# COMPACT_ATOMS: atom_id res chain seq x y z
N MET A 1 -3.43 11.95 -19.88
CA MET A 1 -3.12 11.81 -18.45
C MET A 1 -1.63 11.58 -18.34
N PRO A 2 -0.87 12.36 -17.57
CA PRO A 2 0.55 12.05 -17.37
C PRO A 2 0.66 10.68 -16.69
N GLU A 3 1.48 9.80 -17.26
CA GLU A 3 1.77 8.48 -16.69
C GLU A 3 2.29 8.62 -15.25
N PRO A 4 1.88 7.74 -14.31
CA PRO A 4 2.39 7.76 -12.94
C PRO A 4 3.91 7.63 -12.93
N ARG A 5 4.61 8.49 -12.18
CA ARG A 5 6.04 8.30 -11.92
C ARG A 5 6.22 7.12 -10.97
N LEU A 6 6.48 5.95 -11.54
CA LEU A 6 6.71 4.72 -10.77
C LEU A 6 8.11 4.72 -10.15
N LYS A 7 8.20 4.30 -8.88
CA LYS A 7 9.46 4.10 -8.16
C LYS A 7 9.53 2.66 -7.66
N ARG A 8 10.62 1.95 -7.94
CA ARG A 8 10.81 0.57 -7.50
C ARG A 8 11.10 0.53 -6.00
N MET A 9 10.38 -0.31 -5.28
CA MET A 9 10.59 -0.59 -3.86
C MET A 9 11.04 -2.05 -3.71
N ASN A 10 12.15 -2.27 -3.00
CA ASN A 10 12.63 -3.62 -2.69
C ASN A 10 12.34 -3.89 -1.21
N LEU A 11 11.81 -5.08 -0.92
CA LEU A 11 11.47 -5.53 0.43
C LEU A 11 12.14 -6.87 0.68
N ASN A 12 12.75 -7.01 1.85
CA ASN A 12 13.18 -8.31 2.35
C ASN A 12 12.09 -8.83 3.27
N VAL A 13 11.59 -10.03 2.98
CA VAL A 13 10.59 -10.71 3.79
C VAL A 13 11.06 -12.13 4.05
N GLU A 14 10.57 -12.75 5.13
CA GLU A 14 10.80 -14.17 5.35
C GLU A 14 10.21 -14.98 4.18
N ALA A 15 10.93 -16.02 3.73
CA ALA A 15 10.50 -16.84 2.60
C ALA A 15 9.13 -17.49 2.86
N SER A 16 8.92 -17.97 4.08
CA SER A 16 7.65 -18.54 4.55
C SER A 16 6.49 -17.54 4.41
N LEU A 17 6.72 -16.27 4.76
CA LEU A 17 5.72 -15.21 4.64
C LEU A 17 5.42 -14.89 3.17
N HIS A 18 6.46 -14.80 2.34
CA HIS A 18 6.28 -14.60 0.90
C HIS A 18 5.44 -15.71 0.27
N ASP A 19 5.75 -16.98 0.58
CA ASP A 19 5.05 -18.13 0.02
C ASP A 19 3.60 -18.20 0.48
N ALA A 20 3.34 -17.93 1.76
CA ALA A 20 2.00 -17.82 2.31
C ALA A 20 1.20 -16.68 1.65
N PHE A 21 1.83 -15.52 1.45
CA PHE A 21 1.21 -14.38 0.79
C PHE A 21 0.85 -14.72 -0.66
N LYS A 22 1.81 -15.28 -1.42
CA LYS A 22 1.62 -15.73 -2.81
C LYS A 22 0.46 -16.73 -2.94
N ALA A 23 0.43 -17.75 -2.08
CA ALA A 23 -0.62 -18.77 -2.10
C ALA A 23 -2.00 -18.16 -1.78
N THR A 24 -2.05 -17.28 -0.78
CA THR A 24 -3.28 -16.60 -0.37
C THR A 24 -3.83 -15.69 -1.47
N THR A 25 -2.98 -14.88 -2.11
CA THR A 25 -3.42 -14.00 -3.20
C THR A 25 -3.90 -14.81 -4.41
N ALA A 26 -3.20 -15.91 -4.73
CA ALA A 26 -3.60 -16.80 -5.82
C ALA A 26 -4.97 -17.46 -5.55
N ALA A 27 -5.23 -17.94 -4.33
CA ALA A 27 -6.52 -18.51 -3.94
C ALA A 27 -7.67 -17.50 -4.05
N GLN A 28 -7.39 -16.20 -3.90
CA GLN A 28 -8.35 -15.12 -4.07
C GLN A 28 -8.45 -14.62 -5.53
N GLY A 29 -7.67 -15.17 -6.47
CA GLY A 29 -7.59 -14.69 -7.85
C GLY A 29 -6.95 -13.31 -8.00
N LYS A 30 -6.14 -12.87 -7.02
CA LYS A 30 -5.51 -11.55 -6.98
C LYS A 30 -4.01 -11.60 -7.30
N ASN A 31 -3.48 -10.50 -7.81
CA ASN A 31 -2.04 -10.30 -7.96
C ASN A 31 -1.43 -9.78 -6.65
N MET A 32 -0.23 -10.25 -6.30
CA MET A 32 0.51 -9.79 -5.10
C MET A 32 0.75 -8.28 -5.10
N THR A 33 1.08 -7.69 -6.25
CA THR A 33 1.36 -6.27 -6.38
C THR A 33 0.14 -5.43 -6.04
N ASP A 34 -1.03 -5.79 -6.55
CA ASP A 34 -2.28 -5.02 -6.32
C ASP A 34 -2.64 -5.03 -4.84
N VAL A 35 -2.52 -6.18 -4.18
CA VAL A 35 -2.78 -6.31 -2.74
C VAL A 35 -1.79 -5.50 -1.90
N LEU A 36 -0.51 -5.47 -2.28
CA LEU A 36 0.49 -4.65 -1.59
C LEU A 36 0.23 -3.16 -1.76
N LEU A 37 -0.13 -2.73 -2.97
CA LEU A 37 -0.46 -1.32 -3.24
C LEU A 37 -1.70 -0.89 -2.44
N GLU A 38 -2.75 -1.69 -2.42
CA GLU A 38 -3.95 -1.45 -1.62
C GLU A 38 -3.61 -1.31 -0.13
N PHE A 39 -2.79 -2.22 0.39
CA PHE A 39 -2.35 -2.17 1.79
C PHE A 39 -1.55 -0.90 2.10
N ILE A 40 -0.62 -0.50 1.21
CA ILE A 40 0.18 0.72 1.36
C ILE A 40 -0.71 1.95 1.34
N GLU A 41 -1.66 2.04 0.41
CA GLU A 41 -2.61 3.16 0.32
C GLU A 41 -3.46 3.28 1.58
N GLN A 42 -4.01 2.17 2.08
CA GLN A 42 -4.79 2.15 3.31
C GLN A 42 -3.93 2.55 4.52
N TYR A 43 -2.69 2.06 4.61
CA TYR A 43 -1.76 2.42 5.66
C TYR A 43 -1.47 3.92 5.65
N VAL A 44 -1.16 4.49 4.49
CA VAL A 44 -0.88 5.91 4.31
C VAL A 44 -2.11 6.75 4.66
N HIS A 45 -3.29 6.39 4.16
CA HIS A 45 -4.54 7.10 4.47
C HIS A 45 -4.84 7.11 5.98
N LYS A 46 -4.56 6.01 6.68
CA LYS A 46 -4.78 5.89 8.13
C LYS A 46 -3.79 6.71 8.97
N HIS A 47 -2.55 6.88 8.50
CA HIS A 47 -1.48 7.48 9.31
C HIS A 47 -1.03 8.86 8.84
N LEU A 48 -1.49 9.32 7.67
CA LEU A 48 -1.25 10.68 7.22
C LEU A 48 -1.82 11.66 8.26
N PRO A 49 -0.99 12.57 8.82
CA PRO A 49 -1.51 13.61 9.68
C PRO A 49 -2.50 14.45 8.87
N GLN A 50 -3.77 14.43 9.29
CA GLN A 50 -4.77 15.34 8.75
C GLN A 50 -4.22 16.77 8.87
N PRO A 51 -4.20 17.58 7.80
CA PRO A 51 -3.82 18.97 7.94
C PRO A 51 -4.73 19.59 8.99
N LEU A 52 -4.13 20.12 10.06
CA LEU A 52 -4.84 20.86 11.10
C LEU A 52 -5.76 21.84 10.38
N LYS A 53 -7.09 21.67 10.52
CA LYS A 53 -8.05 22.64 10.01
C LYS A 53 -7.60 23.99 10.55
N LYS A 54 -7.05 24.84 9.67
CA LYS A 54 -6.60 26.17 10.03
C LYS A 54 -7.84 26.88 10.56
N GLY A 55 -7.94 26.93 11.89
CA GLY A 55 -9.03 27.58 12.58
C GLY A 55 -9.19 28.95 11.98
N ARG A 56 -10.38 29.22 11.47
CA ARG A 56 -10.88 30.55 11.16
C ARG A 56 -10.72 31.35 12.46
N ARG A 57 -9.64 32.12 12.58
CA ARG A 57 -9.53 33.14 13.62
C ARG A 57 -10.55 34.21 13.21
N GLY A 58 -11.66 34.22 13.94
CA GLY A 58 -12.55 35.38 14.00
C GLY A 58 -11.86 36.55 14.66
#